data_AF-A0A1L9SH89-F1
#
_entry.id   AF-A0A1L9SH89-F1
#
_cell.length_a   1.000
_cell.length_b   1.000
_cell.length_c   1.000
_cell.angle_alpha   90.00
_cell.angle_beta   90.00
_cell.angle_gamma   90.00
#
_symmetry.space_group_name_H-M   'P 1'
#
loop_
_entity.id
_entity.type
_entity.pdbx_description
1 polymer ?
#
loop_
_entity_poly.entity_id
_entity_poly.type
_entity_poly.pdbx_seq_one_letter_code
_entity_poly.pdbx_strand_id
1 'polypeptide(L)'
;MASVSWSQSINEVLQQIQDQIDVFDGLVTTLRQWVDTIDPLTYKSEAWTEEMKKAYEEYKTQEKVLGKKKNAIKDLLPSSQAPEESLNKAWLAVDWAKAALAATEGRLNFVQSYKNAFQDIDSINGHIQAGEDCLKSAKIAFEKGEKQLKDLWRRWLKDRSAY
;
A
#
# COMPACT_ATOMS: atom_id res chain seq x y z
N MET A 1 31.40 -4.65 9.57
CA MET A 1 30.25 -4.35 10.47
C MET A 1 29.11 -3.58 9.78
N ALA A 2 29.36 -2.73 8.77
CA ALA A 2 28.29 -2.00 8.06
C ALA A 2 27.28 -2.89 7.27
N SER A 3 27.67 -4.08 6.83
CA SER A 3 26.82 -4.95 6.00
C SER A 3 25.70 -5.66 6.76
N VAL A 4 25.93 -6.01 8.02
CA VAL A 4 24.95 -6.69 8.88
C VAL A 4 23.81 -5.74 9.25
N SER A 5 24.17 -4.48 9.57
CA SER A 5 23.20 -3.43 9.87
C SER A 5 22.30 -3.11 8.68
N TRP A 6 22.85 -3.06 7.45
CA TRP A 6 22.07 -2.76 6.26
C TRP A 6 21.09 -3.89 5.87
N SER A 7 21.52 -5.16 5.95
CA SER A 7 20.64 -6.30 5.69
C SER A 7 19.50 -6.42 6.70
N GLN A 8 19.78 -6.09 7.96
CA GLN A 8 18.79 -6.13 9.03
C GLN A 8 17.72 -5.04 8.80
N SER A 9 18.12 -3.82 8.47
CA SER A 9 17.18 -2.73 8.17
C SER A 9 16.30 -2.99 6.93
N ILE A 10 16.82 -3.66 5.89
CA ILE A 10 16.00 -4.04 4.73
C ILE A 10 14.95 -5.07 5.11
N ASN A 11 15.34 -6.12 5.83
CA ASN A 11 14.41 -7.16 6.24
C ASN A 11 13.32 -6.60 7.18
N GLU A 12 13.68 -5.69 8.09
CA GLU A 12 12.72 -5.01 8.97
C GLU A 12 11.69 -4.20 8.15
N VAL A 13 12.13 -3.41 7.16
CA VAL A 13 11.21 -2.64 6.30
C VAL A 13 10.31 -3.56 5.49
N LEU A 14 10.86 -4.63 4.92
CA LEU A 14 10.08 -5.58 4.13
C LEU A 14 9.05 -6.32 4.99
N GLN A 15 9.43 -6.74 6.20
CA GLN A 15 8.53 -7.40 7.14
C GLN A 15 7.40 -6.46 7.56
N GLN A 16 7.69 -5.19 7.90
CA GLN A 16 6.66 -4.21 8.24
C GLN A 16 5.65 -3.98 7.12
N ILE A 17 6.08 -4.03 5.85
CA ILE A 17 5.18 -3.91 4.70
C ILE A 17 4.31 -5.16 4.57
N GLN A 18 4.90 -6.35 4.72
CA GLN A 18 4.17 -7.62 4.68
C GLN A 18 3.11 -7.70 5.79
N ASP A 19 3.47 -7.36 7.02
CA ASP A 19 2.55 -7.39 8.15
C ASP A 19 1.35 -6.45 7.92
N GLN A 20 1.59 -5.26 7.35
CA GLN A 20 0.52 -4.33 6.99
C GLN A 20 -0.36 -4.87 5.86
N ILE A 21 0.22 -5.53 4.86
CA ILE A 21 -0.55 -6.17 3.79
C ILE A 21 -1.53 -7.19 4.40
N ASP A 22 -1.06 -8.04 5.30
CA ASP A 22 -1.85 -9.09 5.93
C ASP A 22 -2.97 -8.51 6.80
N VAL A 23 -2.68 -7.43 7.55
CA VAL A 23 -3.68 -6.69 8.33
C VAL A 23 -4.80 -6.15 7.44
N PHE A 24 -4.45 -5.52 6.31
CA PHE A 24 -5.46 -4.93 5.42
C PHE A 24 -6.24 -5.97 4.61
N ASP A 25 -5.66 -7.13 4.28
CA ASP A 25 -6.41 -8.26 3.72
C ASP A 25 -7.51 -8.73 4.69
N GLY A 26 -7.16 -8.82 5.98
CA GLY A 26 -8.13 -9.13 7.04
C GLY A 26 -9.22 -8.07 7.17
N LEU A 27 -8.86 -6.79 7.07
CA LEU A 27 -9.83 -5.68 7.11
C LEU A 27 -10.77 -5.69 5.90
N VAL A 28 -10.27 -5.91 4.67
CA VAL A 28 -11.12 -6.04 3.48
C VAL A 28 -12.13 -7.17 3.68
N THR A 29 -11.67 -8.34 4.15
CA THR A 29 -12.55 -9.48 4.43
C THR A 29 -13.64 -9.12 5.44
N THR A 30 -13.25 -8.48 6.55
CA THR A 30 -14.17 -8.05 7.61
C THR A 30 -15.21 -7.05 7.09
N LEU A 31 -14.79 -6.08 6.27
CA LEU A 31 -15.69 -5.07 5.71
C LEU A 31 -16.66 -5.68 4.69
N ARG A 32 -16.21 -6.61 3.85
CA ARG A 32 -17.10 -7.34 2.92
C ARG A 32 -18.16 -8.14 3.68
N GLN A 33 -17.74 -8.89 4.71
CA GLN A 33 -18.67 -9.61 5.58
C GLN A 33 -19.66 -8.67 6.27
N TRP A 34 -19.21 -7.50 6.73
CA TRP A 34 -20.11 -6.50 7.29
C TRP A 34 -21.14 -6.01 6.27
N VAL A 35 -20.74 -5.74 5.03
CA VAL A 35 -21.68 -5.32 3.96
C VAL A 35 -22.77 -6.35 3.73
N ASP A 36 -22.44 -7.64 3.76
CA ASP A 36 -23.41 -8.74 3.60
C ASP A 36 -24.49 -8.75 4.70
N THR A 37 -24.27 -8.07 5.83
CA THR A 37 -25.25 -7.95 6.92
C THR A 37 -26.17 -6.74 6.81
N ILE A 38 -25.91 -5.81 5.88
CA ILE A 38 -26.70 -4.58 5.74
C ILE A 38 -27.99 -4.88 4.98
N ASP A 39 -29.14 -4.55 5.58
CA ASP A 39 -30.42 -4.56 4.88
C ASP A 39 -30.58 -3.27 4.04
N PRO A 40 -30.66 -3.37 2.70
CA PRO A 40 -30.81 -2.21 1.82
C PRO A 40 -32.07 -1.37 2.11
N LEU A 41 -33.12 -1.98 2.65
CA LEU A 41 -34.39 -1.28 2.92
C LEU A 41 -34.32 -0.40 4.17
N THR A 42 -33.36 -0.67 5.06
CA THR A 42 -33.22 0.04 6.33
C THR A 42 -31.94 0.87 6.43
N TYR A 43 -30.99 0.68 5.51
CA TYR A 43 -29.79 1.51 5.42
C TYR A 43 -30.14 2.99 5.20
N LYS A 44 -29.52 3.87 5.99
CA LYS A 44 -29.71 5.32 5.90
C LYS A 44 -28.37 6.03 6.00
N SER A 45 -28.08 6.84 5.00
CA SER A 45 -26.94 7.75 5.01
C SER A 45 -27.15 8.88 6.02
N GLU A 46 -26.07 9.36 6.62
CA GLU A 46 -26.04 10.53 7.49
C GLU A 46 -25.31 11.69 6.82
N ALA A 47 -25.69 12.92 7.20
CA ALA A 47 -24.97 14.11 6.76
C ALA A 47 -23.54 14.11 7.32
N TRP A 48 -22.58 14.46 6.48
CA TRP A 48 -21.17 14.40 6.88
C TRP A 48 -20.84 15.44 7.95
N THR A 49 -20.21 14.96 9.03
CA THR A 49 -19.60 15.82 10.04
C THR A 49 -18.30 16.44 9.52
N GLU A 50 -17.80 17.49 10.20
CA GLU A 50 -16.49 18.06 9.88
C GLU A 50 -15.35 17.05 10.07
N GLU A 51 -15.50 16.12 11.01
CA GLU A 51 -14.55 15.03 11.23
C GLU A 51 -14.50 14.08 10.03
N MET A 52 -15.67 13.67 9.51
CA MET A 52 -15.76 12.84 8.30
C MET A 52 -15.12 13.55 7.11
N LYS A 53 -15.40 14.85 6.90
CA LYS A 53 -14.78 15.62 5.82
C LYS A 53 -13.26 15.66 5.94
N LYS A 54 -12.74 15.86 7.15
CA LYS A 54 -11.29 15.88 7.41
C LYS A 54 -10.66 14.51 7.11
N ALA A 55 -11.24 13.43 7.62
CA ALA A 55 -10.75 12.07 7.37
C ALA A 55 -10.81 11.72 5.88
N TYR A 56 -11.86 12.16 5.18
CA TYR A 56 -11.99 12.01 3.74
C TYR A 56 -10.85 12.71 2.98
N GLU A 57 -10.61 13.99 3.26
CA GLU A 57 -9.54 14.75 2.62
C GLU A 57 -8.14 14.18 2.90
N GLU A 58 -7.94 13.64 4.11
CA GLU A 58 -6.69 12.98 4.49
C GLU A 58 -6.41 11.75 3.61
N TYR A 59 -7.37 10.82 3.49
CA TYR A 59 -7.12 9.65 2.66
C TYR A 59 -7.07 10.00 1.16
N LYS A 60 -7.84 11.00 0.69
CA LYS A 60 -7.72 11.51 -0.68
C LYS A 60 -6.35 12.11 -0.96
N THR A 61 -5.71 12.69 0.04
CA THR A 61 -4.32 13.17 -0.07
C THR A 61 -3.34 12.00 -0.20
N GLN A 62 -3.54 10.92 0.56
CA GLN A 62 -2.74 9.70 0.43
C GLN A 62 -2.88 9.07 -0.97
N GLU A 63 -4.07 9.04 -1.55
CA GLU A 63 -4.26 8.58 -2.94
C GLU A 63 -3.51 9.42 -3.97
N LYS A 64 -3.46 10.75 -3.77
CA LYS A 64 -2.65 11.63 -4.63
C LYS A 64 -1.16 11.30 -4.50
N VAL A 65 -0.68 11.01 -3.30
CA VAL A 65 0.71 10.59 -3.05
C VAL A 65 1.02 9.25 -3.72
N LEU A 66 0.13 8.27 -3.60
CA LEU A 66 0.21 6.99 -4.33
C LEU A 66 0.36 7.22 -5.83
N GLY A 67 -0.50 8.06 -6.42
CA GLY A 67 -0.42 8.42 -7.84
C GLY A 67 0.96 8.95 -8.24
N LYS A 68 1.53 9.86 -7.45
CA LYS A 68 2.88 10.41 -7.69
C LYS A 68 3.97 9.34 -7.61
N LYS A 69 3.96 8.48 -6.58
CA LYS A 69 4.96 7.42 -6.39
C LYS A 69 4.89 6.36 -7.49
N LYS A 70 3.67 5.99 -7.91
CA LYS A 70 3.44 5.07 -9.04
C LYS A 70 3.90 5.65 -10.38
N ASN A 71 3.84 6.97 -10.57
CA ASN A 71 4.37 7.59 -11.79
C ASN A 71 5.90 7.69 -11.77
N ALA A 72 6.50 8.02 -10.62
CA ALA A 72 7.96 8.10 -10.49
C ALA A 72 8.67 6.80 -10.89
N ILE A 73 8.09 5.63 -10.59
CA ILE A 73 8.67 4.35 -11.01
C ILE A 73 8.46 4.06 -12.51
N LYS A 74 7.36 4.54 -13.11
CA LYS A 74 7.10 4.40 -14.55
C LYS A 74 8.08 5.23 -15.37
N ASP A 75 8.39 6.44 -14.91
CA ASP A 75 9.31 7.36 -15.59
C ASP A 75 10.75 6.82 -15.63
N LEU A 76 11.08 5.80 -14.82
CA LEU A 76 12.38 5.12 -14.79
C LEU A 76 12.44 3.84 -15.65
N LEU A 77 11.35 3.43 -16.28
CA LEU A 77 11.31 2.31 -17.23
C LEU A 77 11.52 2.88 -18.67
N PRO A 78 12.74 3.31 -19.03
CA PRO A 78 13.70 2.37 -19.64
C PRO A 78 15.20 2.68 -19.38
N SER A 79 15.59 3.38 -18.32
CA SER A 79 17.00 3.79 -18.15
C SER A 79 17.85 2.70 -17.47
N SER A 80 18.95 2.30 -18.13
CA SER A 80 20.21 1.70 -17.64
C SER A 80 20.22 0.59 -16.55
N GLN A 81 21.14 -0.36 -16.72
CA GLN A 81 21.35 -1.57 -15.89
C GLN A 81 22.37 -1.37 -14.74
N ALA A 82 22.78 -0.13 -14.45
CA ALA A 82 23.77 0.12 -13.40
C ALA A 82 23.27 -0.36 -12.02
N PRO A 83 24.15 -0.90 -11.15
CA PRO A 83 23.76 -1.36 -9.81
C PRO A 83 23.11 -0.28 -8.93
N GLU A 84 23.58 0.96 -9.01
CA GLU A 84 23.02 2.11 -8.26
C GLU A 84 21.60 2.46 -8.73
N GLU A 85 21.36 2.45 -10.04
CA GLU A 85 20.02 2.64 -10.60
C GLU A 85 19.07 1.51 -10.22
N SER A 86 19.58 0.28 -10.15
CA SER A 86 18.82 -0.88 -9.70
C SER A 86 18.43 -0.77 -8.22
N LEU A 87 19.35 -0.30 -7.37
CA LEU A 87 19.07 -0.05 -5.95
C LEU A 87 18.03 1.07 -5.78
N ASN A 88 18.16 2.16 -6.54
CA ASN A 88 17.20 3.26 -6.52
C ASN A 88 15.79 2.80 -6.94
N LYS A 89 15.68 2.00 -8.02
CA LYS A 89 14.41 1.41 -8.47
C LYS A 89 13.77 0.53 -7.40
N ALA A 90 14.59 -0.25 -6.69
CA ALA A 90 14.11 -1.11 -5.62
C ALA A 90 13.53 -0.29 -4.46
N TRP A 91 14.20 0.79 -4.04
CA TRP A 91 13.69 1.71 -3.01
C TRP A 91 12.45 2.48 -3.46
N LEU A 92 12.36 2.87 -4.73
CA LEU A 92 11.14 3.50 -5.26
C LEU A 92 9.94 2.54 -5.28
N ALA A 93 10.18 1.24 -5.50
CA ALA A 93 9.14 0.23 -5.36
C ALA A 93 8.68 0.08 -3.90
N VAL A 94 9.60 0.14 -2.93
CA VAL A 94 9.29 0.17 -1.49
C VAL A 94 8.46 1.41 -1.13
N ASP A 95 8.85 2.59 -1.61
CA ASP A 95 8.12 3.85 -1.40
C ASP A 95 6.71 3.79 -2.02
N TRP A 96 6.58 3.19 -3.20
CA TRP A 96 5.29 2.96 -3.83
C TRP A 96 4.42 2.00 -2.99
N ALA A 97 4.99 0.91 -2.47
CA ALA A 97 4.29 -0.02 -1.60
C ALA A 97 3.75 0.69 -0.34
N LYS A 98 4.59 1.49 0.33
CA LYS A 98 4.20 2.28 1.51
C LYS A 98 3.09 3.29 1.20
N ALA A 99 3.21 4.01 0.08
CA ALA A 99 2.17 4.97 -0.32
C ALA A 99 0.84 4.28 -0.67
N ALA A 100 0.90 3.08 -1.26
CA ALA A 100 -0.27 2.28 -1.53
C ALA A 100 -0.93 1.77 -0.25
N LEU A 101 -0.15 1.31 0.74
CA LEU A 101 -0.66 0.91 2.05
C LEU A 101 -1.30 2.08 2.80
N ALA A 102 -0.70 3.27 2.79
CA ALA A 102 -1.30 4.45 3.40
C ALA A 102 -2.66 4.78 2.76
N ALA A 103 -2.77 4.72 1.42
CA ALA A 103 -4.03 4.94 0.73
C ALA A 103 -5.09 3.85 1.05
N THR A 104 -4.67 2.59 1.17
CA THR A 104 -5.52 1.50 1.65
C THR A 104 -6.02 1.76 3.06
N GLU A 105 -5.11 2.10 3.97
CA GLU A 105 -5.41 2.39 5.38
C GLU A 105 -6.45 3.49 5.51
N GLY A 106 -6.18 4.67 4.94
CA GLY A 106 -7.09 5.80 5.07
C GLY A 106 -8.48 5.50 4.50
N ARG A 107 -8.55 4.81 3.36
CA ARG A 107 -9.84 4.48 2.73
C ARG A 107 -10.62 3.42 3.48
N LEU A 108 -9.98 2.31 3.89
CA LEU A 108 -10.67 1.23 4.59
C LEU A 108 -11.04 1.62 6.03
N ASN A 109 -10.18 2.37 6.72
CA ASN A 109 -10.50 2.90 8.05
C ASN A 109 -11.65 3.91 7.96
N PHE A 110 -11.72 4.74 6.91
CA PHE A 110 -12.88 5.61 6.70
C PHE A 110 -14.19 4.82 6.58
N VAL A 111 -14.20 3.72 5.81
CA VAL A 111 -15.37 2.82 5.70
C VAL A 111 -15.72 2.21 7.06
N GLN A 112 -14.71 1.75 7.81
CA GLN A 112 -14.91 1.12 9.11
C GLN A 112 -15.48 2.08 10.15
N SER A 113 -14.96 3.31 10.20
CA SER A 113 -15.32 4.34 11.18
C SER A 113 -16.63 5.04 10.87
N TYR A 114 -16.96 5.22 9.59
CA TYR A 114 -18.10 6.04 9.17
C TYR A 114 -19.08 5.25 8.29
N LYS A 115 -19.64 4.18 8.87
CA LYS A 115 -20.54 3.23 8.21
C LYS A 115 -21.76 3.85 7.52
N ASN A 116 -22.26 4.97 8.05
CA ASN A 116 -23.42 5.69 7.51
C ASN A 116 -23.02 6.90 6.62
N ALA A 117 -21.75 7.08 6.28
CA ALA A 117 -21.31 8.20 5.43
C ALA A 117 -21.60 8.01 3.94
N PHE A 118 -22.05 6.82 3.52
CA PHE A 118 -22.21 6.45 2.13
C PHE A 118 -23.68 6.59 1.70
N GLN A 119 -23.89 6.94 0.44
CA GLN A 119 -25.24 7.13 -0.10
C GLN A 119 -26.05 5.82 -0.07
N ASP A 120 -25.40 4.71 -0.40
CA ASP A 120 -26.00 3.39 -0.53
C ASP A 120 -24.92 2.30 -0.36
N ILE A 121 -25.36 1.05 -0.37
CA ILE A 121 -24.49 -0.13 -0.23
C ILE A 121 -23.50 -0.24 -1.41
N ASP A 122 -23.90 0.18 -2.61
CA ASP A 122 -23.03 0.17 -3.79
C ASP A 122 -21.86 1.14 -3.62
N SER A 123 -22.09 2.30 -3.00
CA SER A 123 -21.05 3.25 -2.62
C SER A 123 -20.08 2.64 -1.61
N ILE A 124 -20.58 1.93 -0.58
CA ILE A 124 -19.72 1.21 0.38
C ILE A 124 -18.84 0.19 -0.36
N ASN A 125 -19.44 -0.64 -1.21
CA ASN A 125 -18.74 -1.65 -2.01
C ASN A 125 -17.67 -1.02 -2.92
N GLY A 126 -17.99 0.10 -3.56
CA GLY A 126 -17.04 0.85 -4.38
C GLY A 126 -15.84 1.36 -3.59
N HIS A 127 -16.06 1.81 -2.36
CA HIS A 127 -14.96 2.23 -1.48
C HIS A 127 -14.11 1.07 -0.99
N ILE A 128 -14.71 -0.06 -0.61
CA ILE A 128 -13.98 -1.29 -0.24
C ILE A 128 -13.14 -1.78 -1.43
N GLN A 129 -13.74 -1.86 -2.63
CA GLN A 129 -13.04 -2.28 -3.85
C GLN A 129 -11.86 -1.37 -4.17
N ALA A 130 -12.04 -0.04 -4.08
CA ALA A 130 -10.94 0.90 -4.33
C ALA A 130 -9.80 0.76 -3.28
N GLY A 131 -10.13 0.43 -2.03
CA GLY A 131 -9.14 0.13 -0.99
C GLY A 131 -8.37 -1.16 -1.27
N GLU A 132 -9.07 -2.20 -1.75
CA GLU A 132 -8.49 -3.46 -2.20
C GLU A 132 -7.59 -3.28 -3.43
N ASP A 133 -7.97 -2.41 -4.38
CA ASP A 133 -7.14 -2.09 -5.54
C ASP A 133 -5.84 -1.39 -5.13
N CYS A 134 -5.90 -0.50 -4.13
CA CYS A 134 -4.70 0.09 -3.52
C CYS A 134 -3.84 -0.99 -2.85
N LEU A 135 -4.45 -1.94 -2.14
CA LEU A 135 -3.74 -3.02 -1.47
C LEU A 135 -3.05 -3.95 -2.48
N LYS A 136 -3.74 -4.28 -3.57
CA LYS A 136 -3.15 -5.01 -4.70
C LYS A 136 -1.98 -4.25 -5.32
N SER A 137 -2.09 -2.93 -5.43
CA SER A 137 -0.98 -2.08 -5.86
C SER A 137 0.20 -2.15 -4.89
N ALA A 138 -0.04 -2.22 -3.58
CA ALA A 138 1.00 -2.39 -2.58
C ALA A 138 1.71 -3.73 -2.72
N LYS A 139 0.96 -4.84 -2.87
CA LYS A 139 1.50 -6.19 -3.10
C LYS A 139 2.43 -6.24 -4.32
N ILE A 140 1.96 -5.71 -5.46
CA ILE A 140 2.77 -5.66 -6.70
C ILE A 140 4.06 -4.86 -6.50
N ALA A 141 3.98 -3.73 -5.80
CA ALA A 141 5.14 -2.88 -5.53
C ALA A 141 6.13 -3.55 -4.59
N PHE A 142 5.62 -4.18 -3.53
CA PHE A 142 6.39 -4.95 -2.56
C PHE A 142 7.14 -6.11 -3.20
N GLU A 143 6.46 -6.97 -3.97
CA GLU A 143 7.08 -8.10 -4.67
C GLU A 143 8.22 -7.65 -5.58
N LYS A 144 8.04 -6.52 -6.28
CA LYS A 144 9.08 -5.94 -7.14
C LYS A 144 10.28 -5.43 -6.34
N GLY A 145 10.03 -4.66 -5.27
CA GLY A 145 11.07 -4.10 -4.42
C GLY A 145 11.86 -5.20 -3.70
N GLU A 146 11.15 -6.14 -3.10
CA GLU A 146 11.72 -7.27 -2.38
C GLU A 146 12.63 -8.10 -3.29
N LYS A 147 12.14 -8.49 -4.47
CA LYS A 147 12.92 -9.28 -5.43
C LYS A 147 14.21 -8.56 -5.81
N GLN A 148 14.12 -7.28 -6.16
CA GLN A 148 15.29 -6.50 -6.57
C GLN A 148 16.31 -6.33 -5.44
N LEU A 149 15.86 -6.04 -4.22
CA LEU A 149 16.74 -5.92 -3.05
C LEU A 149 17.45 -7.26 -2.75
N LYS A 150 16.71 -8.37 -2.76
CA LYS A 150 17.29 -9.71 -2.56
C LYS A 150 18.31 -10.07 -3.64
N ASP A 151 18.03 -9.75 -4.90
CA ASP A 151 18.95 -10.02 -6.00
C ASP A 151 20.22 -9.16 -5.93
N LEU A 152 20.10 -7.87 -5.56
CA LEU A 152 21.25 -6.99 -5.32
C LEU A 152 22.12 -7.49 -4.16
N TRP A 153 21.50 -7.92 -3.07
CA TRP A 153 22.21 -8.48 -1.92
C TRP A 153 22.99 -9.75 -2.28
N ARG A 154 22.37 -10.68 -3.04
CA ARG A 154 23.03 -11.90 -3.51
C ARG A 154 24.24 -11.60 -4.40
N ARG A 155 24.12 -10.64 -5.31
CA ARG A 155 25.24 -10.21 -6.18
C ARG A 155 26.39 -9.66 -5.34
N TRP A 156 26.08 -8.75 -4.42
CA TRP A 156 27.06 -8.16 -3.52
C TRP A 156 27.81 -9.20 -2.66
N LEU A 157 27.12 -10.22 -2.15
CA LEU A 157 27.75 -11.33 -1.43
C LEU A 157 28.69 -12.15 -2.33
N LYS A 158 28.26 -12.44 -3.57
CA LYS A 158 29.06 -13.19 -4.54
C LYS A 158 30.36 -12.46 -4.86
N ASP A 159 30.29 -11.16 -5.14
CA ASP A 159 31.45 -10.33 -5.48
C ASP A 159 32.48 -10.25 -4.32
N ARG A 160 32.02 -10.38 -3.07
CA ARG A 160 32.89 -10.42 -1.88
C ARG A 160 33.46 -11.80 -1.55
N SER A 161 32.81 -12.88 -1.97
CA SER A 161 33.33 -14.25 -1.80
C SER A 161 34.37 -14.65 -2.85
N ALA A 162 34.58 -13.81 -3.87
CA ALA A 162 35.57 -13.99 -4.93
C ALA A 162 36.96 -13.43 -4.59
N TYR A 163 37.14 -12.92 -3.36
CA TYR A 163 38.37 -12.42 -2.78
C TYR A 163 38.57 -13.03 -1.39
#